data_AF-A0A3Q1G7Z5-F1
#
_entry.id   AF-A0A3Q1G7Z5-F1
#
_cell.length_a   1.000
_cell.length_b   1.000
_cell.length_c   1.000
_cell.angle_alpha   90.00
_cell.angle_beta   90.00
_cell.angle_gamma   90.00
#
_symmetry.space_group_name_H-M   'P 1'
#
loop_
_entity.id
_entity.type
_entity.pdbx_description
1 polymer ?
#
loop_
_entity_poly.entity_id
_entity_poly.type
_entity_poly.pdbx_seq_one_letter_code
_entity_poly.pdbx_strand_id
1 'polypeptide(L)'
;MAVNKCIKYLLFFFNLLFWLSGCIILGVSIYLKVSKDNNKITEEALPGVDLMIAIGVIIMVLGFLGCCGAIRENRCMLLLFFISLLLIFILLLAAGILAAVQEKKDWVKENLSKLIPLSAQDQAVKDSVEKYQRELKCCGLIDGPQDWAGSVPDSCKCNSTETSTCTGSYYNTPCATQIAELVKSNMEVVIGIAFAIAILLVGQTLSYADI
;
A
#
# COMPACT_ATOMS: atom_id res chain seq x y z
N MET A 1 -25.76 -24.85 -13.92
CA MET A 1 -24.62 -25.72 -13.51
C MET A 1 -23.24 -25.32 -14.10
N ALA A 2 -23.15 -24.53 -15.19
CA ALA A 2 -21.85 -24.06 -15.73
C ALA A 2 -21.29 -22.81 -15.01
N VAL A 3 -22.16 -21.90 -14.56
CA VAL A 3 -21.80 -20.65 -13.86
C VAL A 3 -20.97 -20.92 -12.60
N ASN A 4 -21.31 -21.98 -11.85
CA ASN A 4 -20.59 -22.34 -10.63
C ASN A 4 -19.14 -22.82 -10.88
N LYS A 5 -18.85 -23.41 -12.05
CA LYS A 5 -17.49 -23.86 -12.39
C LYS A 5 -16.59 -22.69 -12.78
N CYS A 6 -17.09 -21.77 -13.62
CA CYS A 6 -16.33 -20.59 -14.04
C CYS A 6 -15.93 -19.73 -12.83
N ILE A 7 -16.88 -19.51 -11.90
CA ILE A 7 -16.65 -18.75 -10.67
C ILE A 7 -15.61 -19.44 -9.76
N LYS A 8 -15.66 -20.77 -9.60
CA LYS A 8 -14.65 -21.53 -8.84
C LYS A 8 -13.24 -21.35 -9.40
N TYR A 9 -13.07 -21.46 -10.72
CA TYR A 9 -11.77 -21.28 -11.36
C TYR A 9 -11.26 -19.84 -11.27
N LEU A 10 -12.14 -18.85 -11.45
CA LEU A 10 -11.79 -17.44 -11.25
C LEU A 10 -11.34 -17.18 -9.82
N LEU A 11 -12.06 -17.69 -8.81
CA LEU A 11 -11.65 -17.56 -7.41
C LEU A 11 -10.30 -18.20 -7.14
N PHE A 12 -10.06 -19.41 -7.64
CA PHE A 12 -8.77 -20.07 -7.48
C PHE A 12 -7.65 -19.21 -8.09
N PHE A 13 -7.86 -18.70 -9.31
CA PHE A 13 -6.89 -17.86 -9.99
C PHE A 13 -6.63 -16.55 -9.24
N PHE A 14 -7.67 -15.82 -8.79
CA PHE A 14 -7.49 -14.59 -8.02
C PHE A 14 -6.81 -14.84 -6.67
N ASN A 15 -7.19 -15.89 -5.94
CA ASN A 15 -6.52 -16.23 -4.68
C ASN A 15 -5.05 -16.64 -4.90
N LEU A 16 -4.73 -17.27 -6.03
CA LEU A 16 -3.36 -17.60 -6.41
C LEU A 16 -2.53 -16.34 -6.68
N LEU A 17 -3.11 -15.36 -7.39
CA LEU A 17 -2.46 -14.06 -7.59
C LEU A 17 -2.21 -13.33 -6.27
N PHE A 18 -3.16 -13.34 -5.34
CA PHE A 18 -2.98 -12.77 -4.00
C PHE A 18 -1.90 -13.51 -3.20
N TRP A 19 -1.85 -14.84 -3.30
CA TRP A 19 -0.79 -15.61 -2.66
C TRP A 19 0.60 -15.25 -3.21
N LEU A 20 0.73 -15.18 -4.54
CA LEU A 20 1.98 -14.78 -5.20
C LEU A 20 2.40 -13.36 -4.84
N SER A 21 1.45 -12.40 -4.81
CA SER A 21 1.75 -11.03 -4.42
C SER A 21 2.18 -10.95 -2.95
N GLY A 22 1.55 -11.71 -2.05
CA GLY A 22 1.98 -11.86 -0.66
C GLY A 22 3.42 -12.35 -0.53
N CYS A 23 3.80 -13.38 -1.31
CA CYS A 23 5.17 -13.90 -1.35
C CYS A 23 6.17 -12.84 -1.84
N ILE A 24 5.83 -12.08 -2.89
CA ILE A 24 6.69 -11.00 -3.43
C ILE A 24 6.87 -9.89 -2.40
N ILE A 25 5.77 -9.42 -1.79
CA ILE A 25 5.80 -8.38 -0.75
C ILE A 25 6.70 -8.83 0.40
N LEU A 26 6.51 -10.04 0.90
CA LEU A 26 7.36 -10.60 1.96
C LEU A 26 8.83 -10.66 1.58
N GLY A 27 9.15 -11.17 0.38
CA GLY A 27 10.52 -11.24 -0.11
C GLY A 27 11.18 -9.87 -0.17
N VAL A 28 10.48 -8.87 -0.70
CA VAL A 28 10.96 -7.48 -0.77
C VAL A 28 11.12 -6.89 0.63
N SER A 29 10.15 -7.06 1.53
CA SER A 29 10.23 -6.52 2.89
C SER A 29 11.38 -7.12 3.70
N ILE A 30 11.62 -8.43 3.58
CA ILE A 30 12.76 -9.10 4.23
C ILE A 30 14.08 -8.59 3.63
N TYR A 31 14.16 -8.47 2.30
CA TYR A 31 15.34 -7.92 1.64
C TYR A 31 15.66 -6.50 2.13
N LEU A 32 14.65 -5.63 2.21
CA LEU A 32 14.81 -4.27 2.74
C LEU A 32 15.24 -4.27 4.21
N LYS A 33 14.69 -5.15 5.05
CA LYS A 33 15.06 -5.26 6.46
C LYS A 33 16.53 -5.68 6.62
N VAL A 34 16.96 -6.72 5.92
CA VAL A 34 18.33 -7.23 5.99
C VAL A 34 19.35 -6.24 5.41
N SER A 35 19.01 -5.57 4.29
CA SER A 35 19.90 -4.56 3.70
C SER A 35 20.12 -3.36 4.62
N LYS A 36 19.16 -3.06 5.51
CA LYS A 36 19.22 -1.94 6.44
C LYS A 36 19.95 -2.28 7.74
N ASP A 37 19.79 -3.52 8.25
CA ASP A 37 20.50 -4.00 9.45
C ASP A 37 22.04 -4.00 9.31
N ASN A 38 22.56 -4.10 8.08
CA ASN A 38 24.01 -4.05 7.82
C ASN A 38 24.62 -2.65 8.03
N ASN A 39 23.81 -1.60 8.09
CA ASN A 39 24.22 -0.23 8.40
C ASN A 39 23.63 0.10 9.78
N LYS A 40 24.46 0.19 10.83
CA LYS A 40 24.05 0.47 12.22
C LYS A 40 23.47 1.88 12.43
N ILE A 41 22.44 2.30 11.69
CA ILE A 41 21.69 3.53 11.92
C ILE A 41 20.28 3.31 11.37
N THR A 42 19.29 2.99 12.23
CA THR A 42 18.00 3.70 12.37
C THR A 42 16.98 2.82 13.10
N GLU A 43 16.75 3.13 14.38
CA GLU A 43 15.54 2.67 15.10
C GLU A 43 14.25 3.31 14.54
N GLU A 44 14.35 4.31 13.66
CA GLU A 44 13.20 5.13 13.26
C GLU A 44 12.50 4.71 11.96
N ALA A 45 13.11 3.85 11.13
CA ALA A 45 12.52 3.40 9.87
C ALA A 45 12.06 1.93 9.87
N LEU A 46 12.28 1.23 10.98
CA LEU A 46 11.83 -0.14 11.23
C LEU A 46 10.29 -0.32 11.25
N PRO A 47 9.46 0.60 11.79
CA PRO A 47 8.04 0.29 11.97
C PRO A 47 7.29 0.11 10.64
N GLY A 48 7.69 0.82 9.58
CA GLY A 48 7.07 0.69 8.26
C GLY A 48 7.40 -0.64 7.57
N VAL A 49 8.67 -1.09 7.65
CA VAL A 49 9.10 -2.36 7.05
C VAL A 49 8.50 -3.55 7.81
N ASP A 50 8.48 -3.49 9.14
CA ASP A 50 7.86 -4.53 9.98
C ASP A 50 6.36 -4.65 9.74
N LEU A 51 5.66 -3.52 9.55
CA LEU A 51 4.25 -3.52 9.14
C LEU A 51 4.07 -4.16 7.76
N MET A 52 4.96 -3.87 6.81
CA MET A 52 4.90 -4.44 5.46
C MET A 52 5.14 -5.97 5.49
N ILE A 53 6.02 -6.47 6.36
CA ILE A 53 6.20 -7.90 6.62
C ILE A 53 4.89 -8.50 7.16
N ALA A 54 4.30 -7.89 8.20
CA ALA A 54 3.06 -8.38 8.79
C ALA A 54 1.92 -8.47 7.75
N ILE A 55 1.75 -7.41 6.95
CA ILE A 55 0.76 -7.37 5.85
C ILE A 55 1.06 -8.48 4.82
N GLY A 56 2.31 -8.64 4.41
CA GLY A 56 2.72 -9.69 3.47
C GLY A 56 2.38 -11.10 3.98
N VAL A 57 2.63 -11.39 5.27
CA VAL A 57 2.31 -12.70 5.88
C VAL A 57 0.81 -12.94 5.85
N ILE A 58 0.02 -11.95 6.25
CA ILE A 58 -1.44 -12.05 6.26
C ILE A 58 -1.98 -12.34 4.85
N ILE A 59 -1.54 -11.57 3.85
CA ILE A 59 -1.96 -11.76 2.45
C ILE A 59 -1.57 -13.16 1.95
N MET A 60 -0.34 -13.60 2.22
CA MET A 60 0.12 -14.94 1.85
C MET A 60 -0.73 -16.04 2.48
N VAL A 61 -0.99 -15.97 3.80
CA VAL A 61 -1.79 -16.99 4.50
C VAL A 61 -3.23 -17.02 3.98
N LEU A 62 -3.86 -15.86 3.79
CA LEU A 62 -5.22 -15.78 3.26
C LEU A 62 -5.31 -16.31 1.83
N GLY A 63 -4.35 -15.95 0.97
CA GLY A 63 -4.28 -16.46 -0.40
C GLY A 63 -4.11 -17.98 -0.45
N PHE A 64 -3.28 -18.54 0.44
CA PHE A 64 -3.09 -19.99 0.54
C PHE A 64 -4.36 -20.71 1.02
N LEU A 65 -5.03 -20.18 2.05
CA LEU A 65 -6.29 -20.72 2.55
C LEU A 65 -7.40 -20.64 1.50
N GLY A 66 -7.47 -19.54 0.75
CA GLY A 66 -8.40 -19.38 -0.38
C GLY A 66 -8.15 -20.39 -1.49
N CYS A 67 -6.90 -20.58 -1.90
CA CYS A 67 -6.51 -21.58 -2.90
C CYS A 67 -6.84 -23.02 -2.46
N CYS A 68 -6.43 -23.38 -1.24
CA CYS A 68 -6.66 -24.72 -0.69
C CYS A 68 -8.15 -25.01 -0.45
N GLY A 69 -8.90 -24.02 0.04
CA GLY A 69 -10.34 -24.11 0.24
C GLY A 69 -11.10 -24.31 -1.08
N ALA A 70 -10.68 -23.62 -2.14
CA ALA A 70 -11.26 -23.77 -3.48
C ALA A 70 -10.95 -25.15 -4.10
N ILE A 71 -9.71 -25.65 -3.98
CA ILE A 71 -9.31 -26.96 -4.55
C ILE A 71 -9.92 -28.13 -3.77
N ARG A 72 -9.85 -28.09 -2.43
CA ARG A 72 -10.23 -29.23 -1.58
C ARG A 72 -11.72 -29.31 -1.30
N GLU A 73 -12.51 -28.34 -1.77
CA GLU A 73 -13.93 -28.15 -1.43
C GLU A 73 -14.22 -28.27 0.08
N ASN A 74 -13.21 -27.95 0.90
CA ASN A 74 -13.31 -28.12 2.34
C ASN A 74 -14.03 -26.91 2.94
N ARG A 75 -15.29 -27.13 3.33
CA ARG A 75 -16.15 -26.12 3.96
C ARG A 75 -15.47 -25.45 5.16
N CYS A 76 -14.71 -26.18 5.97
CA CYS A 76 -14.02 -25.62 7.13
C CYS A 76 -12.92 -24.61 6.73
N MET A 77 -12.14 -24.89 5.68
CA MET A 77 -11.10 -23.96 5.18
C MET A 77 -11.69 -22.71 4.55
N LEU A 78 -12.78 -22.85 3.78
CA LEU A 78 -13.51 -21.71 3.21
C LEU A 78 -14.15 -20.85 4.30
N LEU A 79 -14.68 -21.47 5.35
CA LEU A 79 -15.27 -20.77 6.49
C LEU A 79 -14.20 -20.01 7.29
N LEU A 80 -13.04 -20.61 7.53
CA LEU A 80 -11.90 -19.91 8.15
C LEU A 80 -11.46 -18.70 7.34
N PHE A 81 -11.31 -18.85 6.01
CA PHE A 81 -11.00 -17.74 5.12
C PHE A 81 -12.02 -16.60 5.24
N PHE A 82 -13.32 -16.93 5.23
CA PHE A 82 -14.39 -15.96 5.37
C PHE A 82 -14.37 -15.24 6.73
N ILE A 83 -14.20 -15.98 7.83
CA ILE A 83 -14.07 -15.39 9.18
C ILE A 83 -12.85 -14.46 9.23
N SER A 84 -11.71 -14.87 8.69
CA SER A 84 -10.51 -14.02 8.69
C SER A 84 -10.71 -12.73 7.89
N LEU A 85 -11.37 -12.79 6.72
CA LEU A 85 -11.72 -11.60 5.95
C LEU A 85 -12.67 -10.67 6.72
N LEU A 86 -13.69 -11.23 7.38
CA LEU A 86 -14.60 -10.44 8.22
C LEU A 86 -13.88 -9.76 9.39
N LEU A 87 -12.98 -10.46 10.06
CA LEU A 87 -12.19 -9.88 11.15
C LEU A 87 -11.32 -8.72 10.65
N ILE A 88 -10.65 -8.89 9.51
CA ILE A 88 -9.86 -7.81 8.89
C ILE A 88 -10.74 -6.63 8.51
N PHE A 89 -11.92 -6.88 7.97
CA PHE A 89 -12.86 -5.80 7.63
C PHE A 89 -13.29 -5.00 8.88
N ILE A 90 -13.60 -5.68 9.99
CA ILE A 90 -13.93 -5.01 11.27
C ILE A 90 -12.73 -4.19 11.76
N LEU A 91 -11.51 -4.74 11.70
CA LEU A 91 -10.30 -4.03 12.10
C LEU A 91 -10.04 -2.80 11.22
N LEU A 92 -10.23 -2.90 9.91
CA LEU A 92 -10.09 -1.79 8.97
C LEU A 92 -11.15 -0.70 9.22
N LEU A 93 -12.40 -1.08 9.48
CA LEU A 93 -13.45 -0.14 9.85
C LEU A 93 -13.12 0.58 11.16
N ALA A 94 -12.69 -0.16 12.20
CA ALA A 94 -12.28 0.43 13.47
C ALA A 94 -11.10 1.40 13.28
N ALA A 95 -10.06 0.99 12.55
CA ALA A 95 -8.92 1.84 12.24
C ALA A 95 -9.33 3.09 11.43
N GLY A 96 -10.22 2.94 10.45
CA GLY A 96 -10.74 4.05 9.65
C GLY A 96 -11.54 5.06 10.48
N ILE A 97 -12.41 4.58 11.39
CA ILE A 97 -13.16 5.44 12.31
C ILE A 97 -12.20 6.16 13.26
N LEU A 98 -11.23 5.45 13.84
CA LEU A 98 -10.22 6.05 14.73
C LEU A 98 -9.39 7.12 13.99
N ALA A 99 -9.00 6.86 12.74
CA ALA A 99 -8.28 7.80 11.91
C ALA A 99 -9.13 9.03 11.55
N ALA A 100 -10.45 8.87 11.35
CA ALA A 100 -11.35 9.98 11.07
C ALA A 100 -11.66 10.85 12.29
N VAL A 101 -11.68 10.26 13.49
CA VAL A 101 -12.01 10.97 14.75
C VAL A 101 -10.77 11.64 15.37
N GLN A 102 -9.56 11.15 15.09
CA GLN A 102 -8.34 11.79 15.57
C GLN A 102 -8.10 13.13 14.87
N GLU A 103 -8.45 14.21 15.57
CA GLU A 103 -8.11 15.58 15.18
C GLU A 103 -6.58 15.77 15.13
N LYS A 104 -6.05 15.94 13.92
CA LYS A 104 -4.78 16.62 13.61
C LYS A 104 -3.47 16.07 14.21
N LYS A 105 -3.37 14.76 14.48
CA LYS A 105 -2.05 14.11 14.46
C LYS A 105 -1.82 13.51 13.09
N ASP A 106 -1.25 14.33 12.19
CA ASP A 106 -0.71 13.82 10.93
C ASP A 106 0.54 12.99 11.26
N TRP A 107 0.33 11.75 11.72
CA TRP A 107 1.40 10.79 12.03
C TRP A 107 2.35 10.65 10.83
N VAL A 108 1.80 10.75 9.62
CA VAL A 108 2.54 10.78 8.36
C VAL A 108 3.48 11.98 8.31
N LYS A 109 3.01 13.21 8.61
CA LYS A 109 3.87 14.39 8.62
C LYS A 109 4.94 14.32 9.70
N GLU A 110 4.61 13.80 10.88
CA GLU A 110 5.59 13.63 11.97
C GLU A 110 6.68 12.61 11.62
N ASN A 111 6.33 11.54 10.92
CA ASN A 111 7.34 10.58 10.46
C ASN A 111 8.14 11.13 9.29
N LEU A 112 7.50 11.84 8.35
CA LEU A 112 8.19 12.44 7.21
C LEU A 112 9.11 13.61 7.64
N SER A 113 8.76 14.37 8.68
CA SER A 113 9.58 15.47 9.17
C SER A 113 10.90 15.00 9.77
N LYS A 114 10.97 13.77 10.28
CA LYS A 114 12.23 13.14 10.72
C LYS A 114 13.22 12.90 9.58
N LEU A 115 12.75 12.83 8.33
CA LEU A 115 13.62 12.68 7.16
C LEU A 115 14.17 14.02 6.64
N ILE A 116 13.71 15.15 7.18
CA ILE A 116 14.16 16.49 6.81
C ILE A 116 15.32 16.91 7.74
N PRO A 117 16.42 17.49 7.20
CA PRO A 117 16.64 17.83 5.80
C PRO A 117 17.05 16.62 4.94
N LEU A 118 16.48 16.49 3.74
CA LEU A 118 16.78 15.37 2.84
C LEU A 118 18.24 15.35 2.39
N SER A 119 18.90 16.50 2.35
CA SER A 119 20.32 16.60 2.02
C SER A 119 21.24 15.91 3.03
N ALA A 120 20.80 15.72 4.28
CA ALA A 120 21.56 15.01 5.31
C ALA A 120 21.32 13.49 5.31
N GLN A 121 20.34 13.00 4.55
CA GLN A 121 19.99 11.57 4.51
C GLN A 121 20.97 10.74 3.66
N ASP A 122 20.95 9.43 3.88
CA ASP A 122 21.71 8.46 3.10
C ASP A 122 21.34 8.48 1.61
N GLN A 123 22.30 8.10 0.76
CA GLN A 123 22.10 8.11 -0.70
C GLN A 123 20.91 7.26 -1.14
N ALA A 124 20.66 6.11 -0.48
CA ALA A 124 19.52 5.25 -0.79
C ALA A 124 18.16 5.95 -0.56
N VAL A 125 18.07 6.81 0.47
CA VAL A 125 16.86 7.59 0.76
C VAL A 125 16.71 8.70 -0.27
N LYS A 126 17.79 9.40 -0.58
CA LYS A 126 17.81 10.45 -1.63
C LYS A 126 17.38 9.88 -2.97
N ASP A 127 17.97 8.78 -3.42
CA ASP A 127 17.65 8.13 -4.69
C ASP A 127 16.17 7.73 -4.77
N SER A 128 15.62 7.21 -3.66
CA SER A 128 14.21 6.84 -3.58
C SER A 128 13.30 8.07 -3.70
N VAL A 129 13.61 9.15 -2.97
CA VAL A 129 12.84 10.39 -3.05
C VAL A 129 12.95 11.03 -4.42
N GLU A 130 14.14 11.09 -5.01
CA GLU A 130 14.36 11.65 -6.35
C GLU A 130 13.60 10.85 -7.43
N LYS A 131 13.51 9.52 -7.27
CA LYS A 131 12.69 8.68 -8.14
C LYS A 131 11.21 9.08 -8.05
N TYR A 132 10.66 9.21 -6.84
CA TYR A 132 9.27 9.64 -6.65
C TYR A 132 9.03 11.06 -7.17
N GLN A 133 9.96 11.98 -6.98
CA GLN A 133 9.87 13.35 -7.51
C GLN A 133 9.75 13.37 -9.04
N ARG A 134 10.51 12.53 -9.74
CA ARG A 134 10.42 12.39 -11.21
C ARG A 134 9.11 11.73 -11.65
N GLU A 135 8.66 10.68 -10.95
CA GLU A 135 7.44 9.94 -11.30
C GLU A 135 6.17 10.76 -11.02
N LEU A 136 6.15 11.53 -9.93
CA LEU A 136 4.97 12.26 -9.45
C LEU A 136 5.01 13.76 -9.77
N LYS A 137 6.06 14.24 -10.45
CA LYS A 137 6.25 15.67 -10.80
C LYS A 137 6.06 16.59 -9.59
N CYS A 138 6.81 16.33 -8.53
CA CYS A 138 6.75 17.05 -7.26
C CYS A 138 8.18 17.34 -6.75
N CYS A 139 8.29 18.17 -5.72
CA CYS A 139 9.57 18.40 -5.04
C CYS A 139 9.42 18.39 -3.52
N GLY A 140 10.43 17.86 -2.82
CA GLY A 140 10.39 17.71 -1.36
C GLY A 140 9.38 16.67 -0.87
N LEU A 141 9.23 16.58 0.44
CA LEU A 141 8.28 15.71 1.13
C LEU A 141 7.05 16.51 1.59
N ILE A 142 7.27 17.55 2.41
CA ILE A 142 6.22 18.31 3.10
C ILE A 142 6.23 19.79 2.69
N ASP A 143 7.37 20.48 2.79
CA ASP A 143 7.47 21.93 2.58
C ASP A 143 8.08 22.28 1.21
N GLY A 144 8.10 21.32 0.29
CA GLY A 144 8.52 21.54 -1.10
C GLY A 144 10.05 21.53 -1.26
N PRO A 145 10.62 22.34 -2.18
CA PRO A 145 12.07 22.42 -2.39
C PRO A 145 12.88 22.76 -1.13
N GLN A 146 12.27 23.39 -0.14
CA GLN A 146 12.92 23.78 1.12
C GLN A 146 13.38 22.57 1.96
N ASP A 147 12.74 21.42 1.79
CA ASP A 147 13.08 20.20 2.53
C ASP A 147 14.51 19.70 2.23
N TRP A 148 15.11 20.14 1.11
CA TRP A 148 16.49 19.83 0.75
C TRP A 148 17.53 20.72 1.47
N ALA A 149 17.10 21.81 2.12
CA ALA A 149 17.95 22.72 2.91
C ALA A 149 19.30 23.07 2.24
N GLY A 150 19.30 23.30 0.93
CA GLY A 150 20.53 23.51 0.16
C GLY A 150 20.37 23.20 -1.33
N SER A 151 21.16 22.26 -1.84
CA SER A 151 21.16 21.88 -3.26
C SER A 151 19.94 21.03 -3.61
N VAL A 152 18.92 21.68 -4.19
CA VAL A 152 17.76 21.00 -4.75
C VAL A 152 18.19 20.15 -5.96
N PRO A 153 17.89 18.84 -5.97
CA PRO A 153 18.32 17.94 -7.04
C PRO A 153 17.59 18.19 -8.36
N ASP A 154 18.17 17.65 -9.44
CA ASP A 154 17.63 17.75 -10.79
C ASP A 154 16.27 17.05 -10.95
N SER A 155 15.93 16.09 -10.07
CA SER A 155 14.62 15.44 -10.03
C SER A 155 13.46 16.41 -9.78
N CYS A 156 13.73 17.54 -9.13
CA CYS A 156 12.75 18.58 -8.86
C CYS A 156 12.58 19.58 -10.00
N LYS A 157 13.41 19.52 -11.05
CA LYS A 157 13.35 20.48 -12.16
C LYS A 157 12.06 20.31 -12.93
N CYS A 158 11.40 21.43 -13.21
CA CYS A 158 10.20 21.48 -14.01
C CYS A 158 10.46 22.10 -15.38
N ASN A 159 9.80 21.57 -16.41
CA ASN A 159 9.83 22.16 -17.74
C ASN A 159 8.74 23.26 -17.83
N SER A 160 9.15 24.48 -18.16
CA SER A 160 8.39 25.73 -18.00
C SER A 160 7.08 25.84 -18.83
N THR A 161 6.70 24.79 -19.55
CA THR A 161 5.44 24.68 -20.30
C THR A 161 4.23 24.28 -19.43
N GLU A 162 4.45 23.77 -18.21
CA GLU A 162 3.38 23.43 -17.24
C GLU A 162 3.31 24.53 -16.15
N THR A 163 2.61 25.63 -16.44
CA THR A 163 2.64 26.88 -15.64
C THR A 163 1.91 26.82 -14.29
N SER A 164 1.09 25.81 -14.02
CA SER A 164 0.27 25.75 -12.80
C SER A 164 0.94 25.09 -11.59
N THR A 165 2.06 24.38 -11.78
CA THR A 165 2.71 23.55 -10.73
C THR A 165 4.17 23.93 -10.43
N CYS A 166 4.70 24.92 -11.14
CA CYS A 166 6.12 25.24 -11.13
C CYS A 166 6.35 26.72 -10.78
N THR A 167 7.26 26.97 -9.83
CA THR A 167 7.69 28.31 -9.46
C THR A 167 9.13 28.47 -9.91
N GLY A 168 9.36 29.19 -11.02
CA GLY A 168 10.67 29.25 -11.67
C GLY A 168 11.03 27.94 -12.37
N SER A 169 12.19 27.36 -12.06
CA SER A 169 12.70 26.14 -12.70
C SER A 169 12.40 24.84 -11.93
N TYR A 170 11.66 24.89 -10.82
CA TYR A 170 11.40 23.75 -9.94
C TYR A 170 9.91 23.56 -9.65
N TYR A 171 9.51 22.32 -9.37
CA TYR A 171 8.16 22.01 -8.86
C TYR A 171 7.97 22.63 -7.48
N ASN A 172 6.87 23.34 -7.29
CA ASN A 172 6.53 23.95 -6.01
C ASN A 172 5.62 23.04 -5.15
N THR A 173 4.99 22.05 -5.76
CA THR A 173 4.07 21.13 -5.11
C THR A 173 4.84 20.06 -4.30
N PRO A 174 4.57 19.91 -2.99
CA PRO A 174 5.14 18.84 -2.18
C PRO A 174 4.74 17.44 -2.65
N CYS A 175 5.62 16.45 -2.53
CA CYS A 175 5.26 15.09 -2.92
C CYS A 175 4.17 14.47 -2.04
N ALA A 176 4.07 14.84 -0.75
CA ALA A 176 3.00 14.33 0.10
C ALA A 176 1.59 14.70 -0.42
N THR A 177 1.42 15.89 -1.01
CA THR A 177 0.13 16.31 -1.57
C THR A 177 -0.20 15.55 -2.86
N GLN A 178 0.78 15.37 -3.75
CA GLN A 178 0.59 14.56 -4.96
C GLN A 178 0.28 13.10 -4.65
N ILE A 179 0.97 12.51 -3.66
CA ILE A 179 0.67 11.16 -3.20
C ILE A 179 -0.76 11.09 -2.64
N ALA A 180 -1.18 12.07 -1.85
CA ALA A 180 -2.54 12.11 -1.32
C ALA A 180 -3.60 12.21 -2.43
N GLU A 181 -3.37 13.03 -3.46
CA GLU A 181 -4.27 13.12 -4.61
C GLU A 181 -4.28 11.84 -5.45
N LEU A 182 -3.12 11.23 -5.68
CA LEU A 182 -3.01 9.95 -6.37
C LEU A 182 -3.77 8.86 -5.62
N VAL A 183 -3.58 8.78 -4.30
CA VAL A 183 -4.29 7.83 -3.44
C VAL A 183 -5.79 8.09 -3.52
N LYS A 184 -6.24 9.34 -3.40
CA LYS A 184 -7.67 9.68 -3.48
C LYS A 184 -8.29 9.28 -4.82
N SER A 185 -7.61 9.54 -5.93
CA SER A 185 -8.11 9.22 -7.27
C SER A 185 -8.15 7.72 -7.54
N ASN A 186 -7.13 6.97 -7.11
CA ASN A 186 -7.08 5.53 -7.36
C ASN A 186 -7.91 4.72 -6.35
N MET A 187 -8.15 5.27 -5.15
CA MET A 187 -8.91 4.59 -4.11
C MET A 187 -10.37 4.35 -4.52
N GLU A 188 -10.98 5.23 -5.33
CA GLU A 188 -12.33 5.00 -5.86
C GLU A 188 -12.42 3.70 -6.67
N VAL A 189 -11.43 3.45 -7.54
CA VAL A 189 -11.34 2.23 -8.36
C VAL A 189 -11.11 1.01 -7.47
N VAL A 190 -10.19 1.10 -6.51
CA VAL A 190 -9.89 0.01 -5.56
C VAL A 190 -11.11 -0.36 -4.74
N ILE A 191 -11.86 0.62 -4.23
CA ILE A 191 -13.11 0.42 -3.50
C ILE A 191 -14.13 -0.29 -4.39
N GLY A 192 -14.28 0.16 -5.65
CA GLY A 192 -15.17 -0.49 -6.61
C GLY A 192 -14.88 -1.98 -6.83
N ILE A 193 -13.60 -2.33 -7.01
CA ILE A 193 -13.15 -3.72 -7.14
C ILE A 193 -13.44 -4.52 -5.86
N ALA A 194 -13.14 -3.94 -4.70
CA ALA A 194 -13.37 -4.60 -3.40
C ALA A 194 -14.86 -4.90 -3.16
N PHE A 195 -15.76 -3.96 -3.47
CA PHE A 195 -17.20 -4.17 -3.37
C PHE A 195 -17.70 -5.27 -4.31
N ALA A 196 -17.21 -5.30 -5.56
CA ALA A 196 -17.58 -6.35 -6.52
C ALA A 196 -17.17 -7.74 -6.01
N ILE A 197 -15.95 -7.87 -5.46
CA ILE A 197 -15.46 -9.13 -4.88
C ILE A 197 -16.30 -9.53 -3.65
N ALA A 198 -16.66 -8.58 -2.78
CA ALA A 198 -17.48 -8.86 -1.61
C ALA A 198 -18.86 -9.44 -1.99
N ILE A 199 -19.52 -8.86 -2.99
CA ILE A 199 -20.81 -9.36 -3.50
C ILE A 199 -20.66 -10.78 -4.07
N LEU A 200 -19.59 -11.05 -4.83
CA LEU A 200 -19.30 -12.38 -5.38
C LEU A 200 -19.08 -13.44 -4.28
N LEU A 201 -18.46 -13.07 -3.16
CA LEU A 201 -18.23 -13.96 -2.02
C LEU A 201 -19.54 -14.25 -1.27
N VAL A 202 -20.36 -13.23 -1.02
CA VAL A 202 -21.66 -13.38 -0.33
C VAL A 202 -22.64 -14.22 -1.15
N GLY A 203 -22.71 -13.98 -2.46
CA GLY A 203 -23.56 -14.76 -3.37
C GLY A 203 -23.24 -16.26 -3.35
N GLN A 204 -21.97 -16.61 -3.14
CA GLN A 204 -21.55 -18.01 -3.02
C GLN A 204 -21.88 -18.59 -1.65
N THR A 205 -21.71 -17.85 -0.55
CA THR A 205 -22.11 -18.35 0.77
C THR A 205 -23.60 -18.66 0.84
N LEU A 206 -24.43 -17.83 0.18
CA LEU A 206 -25.87 -18.08 0.06
C LEU A 206 -26.15 -19.32 -0.81
N SER A 207 -25.51 -19.43 -1.97
CA SER A 207 -25.66 -20.61 -2.84
C SER A 207 -25.19 -21.92 -2.20
N TYR A 208 -24.27 -21.89 -1.21
CA TYR A 208 -23.85 -23.06 -0.45
C TYR A 208 -24.74 -23.34 0.78
N ALA A 209 -25.49 -22.35 1.27
CA ALA A 209 -26.44 -22.51 2.37
C ALA A 209 -27.78 -23.10 1.90
N ASP A 210 -28.13 -22.89 0.62
CA ASP A 210 -29.33 -23.44 -0.03
C ASP A 210 -29.15 -24.89 -0.57
N ILE A 211 -28.03 -25.55 -0.25
CA ILE A 211 -27.70 -26.96 -0.61
C ILE A 211 -27.45 -27.78 0.66
#